data_AF-F7DLV4-F1
#
_entry.id   AF-F7DLV4-F1
#
_cell.length_a   1.000
_cell.length_b   1.000
_cell.length_c   1.000
_cell.angle_alpha   90.00
_cell.angle_beta   90.00
_cell.angle_gamma   90.00
#
_symmetry.space_group_name_H-M   'P 1'
#
loop_
_entity.id
_entity.type
_entity.pdbx_description
1 polymer ?
#
loop_
_entity_poly.entity_id
_entity_poly.type
_entity_poly.pdbx_seq_one_letter_code
_entity_poly.pdbx_strand_id
1 'polypeptide(L)'
;MAGARRTLGELRFGVVSTEMIEDTLLHLAQENEQAVRTAAEWTGSFREARIVEFVFLLCEQWGLEKSVSYQAVEILERSTVKQVEAVCSPAVVPGASEKADAQGWRTLTAQLSGRFLLRLMSCIQLASKLAFHYKIVSNVTILNFLQDLGSPYSKEELLESELAVLKALNFQVNLPTPLAYVETLLEVLGYNGCLVPTNQLHRTCMTLLDVVYLLHGPIYDSLLRTSIENSTPSRLQEAKFVSVKEDFMLLAVGIIAASTFVHAQESWSQVLGHLHGITGISPESIAAFSYAILTHTVGTSTPEKRQPSPPNLTAPATR
;
A
#
# COMPACT_ATOMS: atom_id res chain seq x y z
N MET A 1 21.35 -23.78 17.02
CA MET A 1 22.16 -22.57 17.25
C MET A 1 21.21 -21.40 17.35
N ALA A 2 20.94 -20.93 18.57
CA ALA A 2 19.97 -19.88 18.83
C ALA A 2 20.48 -18.55 18.26
N GLY A 3 19.78 -18.02 17.25
CA GLY A 3 20.06 -16.71 16.68
C GLY A 3 19.68 -15.62 17.68
N ALA A 4 20.68 -14.85 18.10
CA ALA A 4 20.47 -13.64 18.89
C ALA A 4 19.55 -12.68 18.11
N ARG A 5 18.31 -12.53 18.57
CA ARG A 5 17.46 -11.40 18.17
C ARG A 5 18.19 -10.14 18.62
N ARG A 6 18.75 -9.39 17.67
CA ARG A 6 19.15 -8.00 17.91
C ARG A 6 17.89 -7.27 18.35
N THR A 7 17.86 -6.81 19.60
CA THR A 7 16.92 -5.77 20.02
C THR A 7 17.25 -4.53 19.21
N LEU A 8 16.43 -4.26 18.18
CA LEU A 8 16.37 -2.94 17.56
C LEU A 8 16.22 -1.92 18.69
N GLY A 9 17.05 -0.87 18.72
CA GLY A 9 16.88 0.21 19.68
C GLY A 9 15.44 0.73 19.65
N GLU A 10 14.92 1.18 20.78
CA GLU A 10 13.59 1.79 20.83
C GLU A 10 13.51 2.91 19.78
N LEU A 11 12.65 2.75 18.78
CA LEU A 11 12.30 3.83 17.88
C LEU A 11 11.76 4.99 18.73
N ARG A 12 12.16 6.21 18.41
CA ARG A 12 11.70 7.41 19.11
C ARG A 12 11.23 8.39 18.07
N PHE A 13 10.01 8.87 18.27
CA PHE A 13 9.40 9.90 17.43
C PHE A 13 9.37 11.24 18.18
N GLY A 14 9.48 12.34 17.45
CA GLY A 14 9.53 13.70 17.98
C GLY A 14 10.94 14.15 18.42
N VAL A 15 11.97 13.60 17.79
CA VAL A 15 13.39 13.88 18.10
C VAL A 15 14.13 14.54 16.94
N VAL A 16 13.57 14.49 15.73
CA VAL A 16 14.12 15.14 14.54
C VAL A 16 13.90 16.66 14.66
N SER A 17 14.79 17.45 14.07
CA SER A 17 14.64 18.91 14.05
C SER A 17 13.38 19.32 13.28
N THR A 18 12.71 20.39 13.73
CA THR A 18 11.50 20.90 13.08
C THR A 18 11.73 21.26 11.62
N GLU A 19 12.85 21.91 11.31
CA GLU A 19 13.22 22.26 9.93
C GLU A 19 13.24 21.03 9.02
N MET A 20 13.85 19.93 9.48
CA MET A 20 13.93 18.70 8.70
C MET A 20 12.58 17.99 8.58
N ILE A 21 11.75 18.02 9.63
CA ILE A 21 10.38 17.47 9.60
C ILE A 21 9.52 18.24 8.60
N GLU A 22 9.56 19.57 8.65
CA GLU A 22 8.80 20.47 7.77
C GLU A 22 9.21 20.28 6.30
N ASP A 23 10.52 20.30 6.01
CA ASP A 23 11.03 20.09 4.65
C ASP A 23 10.63 18.70 4.11
N THR A 24 10.72 17.67 4.94
CA THR A 24 10.33 16.30 4.55
C THR A 24 8.82 16.21 4.29
N LEU A 25 8.00 16.78 5.18
CA LEU A 25 6.54 16.77 5.03
C LEU A 25 6.10 17.55 3.78
N LEU A 26 6.72 18.70 3.49
CA LEU A 26 6.45 19.48 2.28
C LEU A 26 6.83 18.69 1.02
N HIS A 27 7.98 18.02 1.02
CA HIS A 27 8.39 17.18 -0.10
C HIS A 27 7.41 16.03 -0.32
N LEU A 28 7.01 15.31 0.74
CA LEU A 28 6.03 14.23 0.66
C LEU A 28 4.66 14.74 0.17
N ALA A 29 4.21 15.90 0.62
CA ALA A 29 2.96 16.49 0.16
C ALA A 29 3.00 16.83 -1.34
N GLN A 30 4.13 17.36 -1.84
CA GLN A 30 4.32 17.64 -3.27
C GLN A 30 4.33 16.37 -4.12
N GLU A 31 5.05 15.34 -3.69
CA GLU A 31 5.09 14.04 -4.37
C GLU A 31 3.70 13.39 -4.40
N ASN A 32 2.98 13.42 -3.28
CA ASN A 32 1.62 12.89 -3.18
C ASN A 32 0.66 13.64 -4.12
N GLU A 33 0.69 14.98 -4.11
CA GLU A 33 -0.16 15.77 -5.00
C GLU A 33 0.13 15.48 -6.47
N GLN A 34 1.40 15.33 -6.84
CA GLN A 34 1.79 14.96 -8.19
C GLN A 34 1.30 13.55 -8.56
N ALA A 35 1.41 12.58 -7.66
CA ALA A 35 0.91 11.22 -7.86
C ALA A 35 -0.61 11.20 -8.06
N VAL A 36 -1.37 11.89 -7.20
CA VAL A 36 -2.84 12.01 -7.28
C VAL A 36 -3.27 12.67 -8.60
N ARG A 37 -2.57 13.72 -9.04
CA ARG A 37 -2.88 14.44 -10.28
C ARG A 37 -2.55 13.64 -11.54
N THR A 38 -1.50 12.82 -11.50
CA THR A 38 -1.01 12.05 -12.65
C THR A 38 -1.43 10.59 -12.64
N ALA A 39 -2.29 10.20 -11.70
CA ALA A 39 -2.81 8.85 -11.57
C ALA A 39 -3.38 8.35 -12.91
N ALA A 40 -2.77 7.30 -13.45
CA ALA A 40 -3.18 6.67 -14.69
C ALA A 40 -4.35 5.71 -14.44
N GLU A 41 -5.14 5.42 -15.48
CA GLU A 41 -6.32 4.54 -15.41
C GLU A 41 -6.05 3.19 -14.73
N TRP A 42 -4.85 2.63 -14.94
CA TRP A 42 -4.47 1.30 -14.44
C TRP A 42 -3.81 1.32 -13.06
N THR A 43 -3.68 2.48 -12.42
CA THR A 43 -2.91 2.60 -11.18
C THR A 43 -3.59 1.92 -10.00
N GLY A 44 -2.81 1.21 -9.20
CA GLY A 44 -3.29 0.42 -8.06
C GLY A 44 -3.99 -0.88 -8.48
N SER A 45 -3.87 -1.30 -9.74
CA SER A 45 -4.56 -2.49 -10.28
C SER A 45 -3.70 -3.75 -10.26
N PHE A 46 -2.37 -3.63 -10.14
CA PHE A 46 -1.46 -4.79 -10.13
C PHE A 46 -0.99 -5.18 -8.71
N ARG A 47 -1.53 -4.52 -7.67
CA ARG A 47 -1.40 -4.91 -6.25
C ARG A 47 -2.33 -6.09 -5.91
N GLU A 48 -2.25 -7.18 -6.66
CA GLU A 48 -3.03 -8.40 -6.36
C GLU A 48 -2.49 -9.06 -5.09
N ALA A 49 -3.40 -9.49 -4.21
CA ALA A 49 -3.06 -10.07 -2.90
C ALA A 49 -1.98 -11.16 -2.97
N ARG A 50 -2.08 -12.08 -3.94
CA ARG A 50 -1.13 -13.19 -4.12
C ARG A 50 0.26 -12.71 -4.54
N ILE A 51 0.34 -11.68 -5.37
CA ILE A 51 1.62 -11.11 -5.82
C ILE A 51 2.29 -10.41 -4.65
N VAL A 52 1.53 -9.59 -3.91
CA VAL A 52 2.01 -8.87 -2.73
C VAL A 52 2.48 -9.84 -1.64
N GLU A 53 1.66 -10.85 -1.31
CA GLU A 53 2.00 -11.90 -0.37
C GLU A 53 3.29 -12.61 -0.77
N PHE A 54 3.42 -12.97 -2.04
CA PHE A 54 4.63 -13.62 -2.56
C PHE A 54 5.87 -12.73 -2.41
N VAL A 55 5.78 -11.43 -2.73
CA VAL A 55 6.88 -10.47 -2.52
C VAL A 55 7.24 -10.37 -1.04
N PHE A 56 6.25 -10.29 -0.15
CA PHE A 56 6.48 -10.17 1.30
C PHE A 56 7.17 -11.43 1.86
N LEU A 57 6.70 -12.61 1.48
CA LEU A 57 7.29 -13.88 1.89
C LEU A 57 8.73 -14.04 1.40
N LEU A 58 9.04 -13.62 0.16
CA LEU A 58 10.41 -13.65 -0.36
C LEU A 58 11.32 -12.68 0.39
N CYS A 59 10.85 -11.46 0.65
CA CYS A 59 11.61 -10.49 1.41
C CYS A 59 11.89 -10.99 2.83
N GLU A 60 10.91 -11.62 3.47
CA GLU A 60 11.08 -12.26 4.78
C GLU A 60 12.06 -13.44 4.73
N GLN A 61 11.91 -14.35 3.75
CA GLN A 61 12.80 -15.49 3.55
C GLN A 61 14.25 -15.04 3.34
N TRP A 62 14.46 -13.94 2.65
CA TRP A 62 15.78 -13.35 2.43
C TRP A 62 16.21 -12.40 3.55
N GLY A 63 15.41 -12.23 4.61
CA GLY A 63 15.73 -11.38 5.75
C GLY A 63 15.96 -9.92 5.37
N LEU A 64 15.17 -9.41 4.42
CA LEU A 64 15.15 -8.00 4.03
C LEU A 64 14.28 -7.20 4.98
N GLU A 65 14.52 -5.90 5.07
CA GLU A 65 13.67 -5.02 5.85
C GLU A 65 12.28 -4.86 5.23
N LYS A 66 11.32 -4.49 6.07
CA LYS A 66 9.93 -4.32 5.64
C LYS A 66 9.77 -3.21 4.60
N SER A 67 10.53 -2.12 4.74
CA SER A 67 10.61 -1.02 3.76
C SER A 67 10.95 -1.52 2.35
N VAL A 68 11.84 -2.51 2.23
CA VAL A 68 12.21 -3.13 0.95
C VAL A 68 11.03 -3.86 0.31
N SER A 69 10.17 -4.49 1.12
CA SER A 69 8.99 -5.18 0.64
C SER A 69 7.99 -4.22 -0.01
N TYR A 70 7.69 -3.10 0.68
CA TYR A 70 6.81 -2.06 0.12
C TYR A 70 7.43 -1.44 -1.12
N GLN A 71 8.73 -1.10 -1.10
CA GLN A 71 9.42 -0.53 -2.25
C GLN A 71 9.37 -1.45 -3.47
N ALA A 72 9.56 -2.77 -3.27
CA ALA A 72 9.50 -3.75 -4.35
C ALA A 72 8.11 -3.81 -4.99
N VAL A 73 7.04 -3.77 -4.18
CA VAL A 73 5.65 -3.72 -4.68
C VAL A 73 5.41 -2.42 -5.46
N GLU A 74 5.84 -1.27 -4.94
CA GLU A 74 5.66 0.02 -5.63
C GLU A 74 6.47 0.14 -6.93
N ILE A 75 7.67 -0.45 -6.99
CA ILE A 75 8.44 -0.53 -8.25
C ILE A 75 7.71 -1.45 -9.24
N LEU A 76 7.23 -2.61 -8.79
CA LEU A 76 6.53 -3.58 -9.64
C LEU A 76 5.25 -2.99 -10.24
N GLU A 77 4.40 -2.39 -9.41
CA GLU A 77 3.14 -1.73 -9.81
C GLU A 77 3.41 -0.69 -10.89
N ARG A 78 4.22 0.34 -10.59
CA ARG A 78 4.48 1.44 -11.52
C ARG A 78 5.11 0.96 -12.82
N SER A 79 6.03 -0.01 -12.73
CA SER A 79 6.69 -0.53 -13.92
C SER A 79 5.75 -1.37 -14.79
N THR A 80 4.73 -2.00 -14.19
CA THR A 80 3.70 -2.76 -14.90
C THR A 80 2.69 -1.82 -15.56
N VAL A 81 2.24 -0.79 -14.84
CA VAL A 81 1.41 0.29 -15.41
C VAL A 81 2.09 0.90 -16.64
N LYS A 82 3.37 1.29 -16.55
CA LYS A 82 4.09 1.88 -17.69
C LYS A 82 4.22 0.97 -18.91
N GLN A 83 4.33 -0.34 -18.71
CA GLN A 83 4.33 -1.29 -19.82
C GLN A 83 2.95 -1.39 -20.48
N VAL A 84 1.89 -1.43 -19.67
CA VAL A 84 0.51 -1.48 -20.18
C VAL A 84 0.20 -0.19 -20.94
N GLU A 85 0.52 0.97 -20.38
CA GLU A 85 0.37 2.27 -21.06
C GLU A 85 1.13 2.36 -22.38
N ALA A 86 2.35 1.80 -22.46
CA ALA A 86 3.13 1.79 -23.69
C ALA A 86 2.48 0.97 -24.81
N VAL A 87 1.68 -0.04 -24.45
CA VAL A 87 0.99 -0.92 -25.41
C VAL A 87 -0.42 -0.43 -25.71
N CYS A 88 -1.09 0.17 -24.72
CA CYS A 88 -2.41 0.80 -24.87
C CYS A 88 -2.35 2.19 -25.51
N SER A 89 -1.18 2.82 -25.56
CA SER A 89 -1.02 4.13 -26.17
C SER A 89 -1.45 4.08 -27.64
N PRO A 90 -2.39 4.94 -28.08
CA PRO A 90 -2.86 5.00 -29.46
C PRO A 90 -1.81 5.70 -30.33
N ALA A 91 -0.65 5.09 -30.50
CA ALA A 91 0.29 5.48 -31.53
C ALA A 91 -0.20 4.92 -32.88
N VAL A 92 -1.07 5.70 -33.53
CA VAL A 92 -1.28 5.79 -34.98
C VAL A 92 -1.82 4.52 -35.68
N VAL A 93 -3.15 4.32 -35.69
CA VAL A 93 -3.98 4.22 -36.91
C VAL A 93 -5.47 4.41 -36.53
N PRO A 94 -6.17 5.44 -37.03
CA PRO A 94 -7.63 5.48 -36.98
C PRO A 94 -8.19 4.36 -37.86
N GLY A 95 -8.73 3.30 -37.24
CA GLY A 95 -9.31 2.16 -37.96
C GLY A 95 -8.88 0.77 -37.49
N ALA A 96 -8.15 0.64 -36.37
CA ALA A 96 -7.84 -0.67 -35.79
C ALA A 96 -9.14 -1.40 -35.41
N SER A 97 -9.36 -2.58 -35.99
CA SER A 97 -10.48 -3.47 -35.68
C SER A 97 -10.35 -3.99 -34.25
N GLU A 98 -11.46 -4.14 -33.51
CA GLU A 98 -11.51 -4.78 -32.18
C GLU A 98 -10.75 -6.12 -32.08
N LYS A 99 -10.57 -6.82 -33.21
CA LYS A 99 -9.78 -8.07 -33.30
C LYS A 99 -8.25 -7.84 -33.25
N ALA A 100 -7.75 -6.72 -33.78
CA ALA A 100 -6.34 -6.35 -33.72
C ALA A 100 -5.95 -5.97 -32.29
N ASP A 101 -6.84 -5.26 -31.59
CA ASP A 101 -6.68 -4.92 -30.18
C ASP A 101 -6.70 -6.18 -29.30
N ALA A 102 -7.64 -7.10 -29.52
CA ALA A 102 -7.70 -8.36 -28.78
C ALA A 102 -6.44 -9.24 -28.97
N GLN A 103 -5.84 -9.24 -30.16
CA GLN A 103 -4.61 -9.99 -30.43
C GLN A 103 -3.36 -9.30 -29.84
N GLY A 104 -3.31 -7.96 -29.88
CA GLY A 104 -2.29 -7.17 -29.20
C GLY A 104 -2.32 -7.40 -27.69
N TRP A 105 -3.51 -7.38 -27.08
CA TRP A 105 -3.72 -7.70 -25.67
C TRP A 105 -3.30 -9.12 -25.31
N ARG A 106 -3.67 -10.14 -26.10
CA ARG A 106 -3.22 -11.53 -25.84
C ARG A 106 -1.71 -11.69 -25.90
N THR A 107 -1.06 -11.00 -26.85
CA THR A 107 0.39 -11.02 -27.00
C THR A 107 1.06 -10.33 -25.81
N LEU A 108 0.53 -9.18 -25.37
CA LEU A 108 0.98 -8.47 -24.18
C LEU A 108 0.82 -9.34 -22.92
N THR A 109 -0.35 -9.93 -22.70
CA THR A 109 -0.60 -10.78 -21.54
C THR A 109 0.35 -11.98 -21.53
N ALA A 110 0.62 -12.60 -22.68
CA ALA A 110 1.57 -13.70 -22.78
C ALA A 110 3.02 -13.26 -22.49
N GLN A 111 3.43 -12.10 -23.00
CA GLN A 111 4.76 -11.53 -22.74
C GLN A 111 4.95 -11.13 -21.26
N LEU A 112 3.97 -10.43 -20.69
CA LEU A 112 3.96 -10.04 -19.28
C LEU A 112 4.00 -11.27 -18.40
N SER A 113 3.14 -12.27 -18.64
CA SER A 113 3.07 -13.49 -17.83
C SER A 113 4.35 -14.32 -17.94
N GLY A 114 4.92 -14.46 -19.14
CA GLY A 114 6.10 -15.30 -19.38
C GLY A 114 7.40 -14.78 -18.75
N ARG A 115 7.48 -13.49 -18.42
CA ARG A 115 8.63 -12.87 -17.75
C ARG A 115 8.28 -12.22 -16.42
N PHE A 116 7.06 -12.42 -15.94
CA PHE A 116 6.53 -11.76 -14.74
C PHE A 116 7.41 -12.06 -13.53
N LEU A 117 7.72 -13.34 -13.31
CA LEU A 117 8.51 -13.77 -12.17
C LEU A 117 9.92 -13.18 -12.19
N LEU A 118 10.59 -13.19 -13.35
CA LEU A 118 11.89 -12.53 -13.51
C LEU A 118 11.81 -11.04 -13.17
N ARG A 119 10.77 -10.35 -13.65
CA ARG A 119 10.57 -8.91 -13.38
C ARG A 119 10.27 -8.64 -11.91
N LEU A 120 9.49 -9.48 -11.26
CA LEU A 120 9.22 -9.41 -9.82
C LEU A 120 10.52 -9.53 -9.03
N MET A 121 11.38 -10.51 -9.37
CA MET A 121 12.70 -10.65 -8.73
C MET A 121 13.59 -9.43 -8.96
N SER A 122 13.60 -8.89 -10.18
CA SER A 122 14.30 -7.63 -10.49
C SER A 122 13.83 -6.47 -9.61
N CYS A 123 12.52 -6.35 -9.36
CA CYS A 123 11.97 -5.28 -8.51
C CYS A 123 12.42 -5.43 -7.05
N ILE A 124 12.41 -6.66 -6.50
CA ILE A 124 12.95 -6.94 -5.16
C ILE A 124 14.45 -6.63 -5.10
N GLN A 125 15.20 -7.01 -6.13
CA GLN A 125 16.62 -6.76 -6.19
C GLN A 125 16.94 -5.27 -6.21
N LEU A 126 16.26 -4.49 -7.06
CA LEU A 126 16.37 -3.04 -7.12
C LEU A 126 16.01 -2.38 -5.79
N ALA A 127 14.91 -2.79 -5.16
CA ALA A 127 14.51 -2.30 -3.83
C ALA A 127 15.58 -2.60 -2.76
N SER A 128 16.14 -3.82 -2.77
CA SER A 128 17.20 -4.20 -1.83
C SER A 128 18.49 -3.42 -2.05
N LYS A 129 18.79 -3.05 -3.30
CA LYS A 129 19.90 -2.16 -3.64
C LYS A 129 19.65 -0.78 -3.05
N LEU A 130 18.46 -0.19 -3.21
CA LEU A 130 18.15 1.13 -2.63
C LEU A 130 18.32 1.17 -1.10
N ALA A 131 18.00 0.08 -0.40
CA ALA A 131 18.22 -0.08 1.04
C ALA A 131 19.66 -0.50 1.39
N PHE A 132 20.67 0.14 0.77
CA PHE A 132 22.10 -0.22 0.81
C PHE A 132 22.67 -0.51 2.21
N HIS A 133 22.08 0.05 3.27
CA HIS A 133 22.56 -0.05 4.65
C HIS A 133 22.26 -1.38 5.35
N TYR A 134 21.45 -2.27 4.76
CA TYR A 134 21.01 -3.51 5.41
C TYR A 134 21.52 -4.77 4.72
N LYS A 135 20.86 -5.16 3.63
CA LYS A 135 21.12 -6.40 2.92
C LYS A 135 20.66 -6.29 1.48
N ILE A 136 21.59 -6.56 0.56
CA ILE A 136 21.33 -6.58 -0.88
C ILE A 136 21.16 -8.03 -1.33
N VAL A 137 20.10 -8.31 -2.10
CA VAL A 137 19.90 -9.62 -2.70
C VAL A 137 20.88 -9.79 -3.85
N SER A 138 21.67 -10.87 -3.80
CA SER A 138 22.65 -11.17 -4.85
C SER A 138 22.00 -11.78 -6.08
N ASN A 139 22.60 -11.61 -7.26
CA ASN A 139 22.15 -12.27 -8.49
C ASN A 139 22.11 -13.79 -8.31
N VAL A 140 23.09 -14.37 -7.61
CA VAL A 140 23.16 -15.82 -7.37
C VAL A 140 21.94 -16.31 -6.57
N THR A 141 21.53 -15.56 -5.56
CA THR A 141 20.33 -15.89 -4.75
C THR A 141 19.07 -15.95 -5.63
N ILE A 142 18.89 -14.95 -6.49
CA ILE A 142 17.73 -14.87 -7.39
C ILE A 142 17.76 -15.98 -8.44
N LEU A 143 18.90 -16.18 -9.09
CA LEU A 143 19.02 -17.17 -10.17
C LEU A 143 18.82 -18.60 -9.63
N ASN A 144 19.36 -18.91 -8.45
CA ASN A 144 19.13 -20.21 -7.82
C ASN A 144 17.65 -20.40 -7.48
N PHE A 145 16.98 -19.38 -6.92
CA PHE A 145 15.56 -19.46 -6.61
C PHE A 145 14.69 -19.66 -7.87
N LEU A 146 14.98 -18.92 -8.95
CA LEU A 146 14.29 -19.07 -10.23
C LEU A 146 14.53 -20.45 -10.85
N GLN A 147 15.74 -20.99 -10.73
CA GLN A 147 16.08 -22.35 -11.15
C GLN A 147 15.30 -23.40 -10.36
N ASP A 148 15.18 -23.25 -9.04
CA ASP A 148 14.41 -24.16 -8.17
C ASP A 148 12.91 -24.14 -8.51
N LEU A 149 12.40 -23.03 -9.04
CA LEU A 149 11.04 -22.91 -9.58
C LEU A 149 10.86 -23.43 -11.02
N GLY A 150 11.91 -24.00 -11.62
CA GLY A 150 11.87 -24.55 -12.98
C GLY A 150 11.94 -23.50 -14.09
N SER A 151 12.33 -22.26 -13.77
CA SER A 151 12.49 -21.15 -14.72
C SER A 151 13.96 -20.70 -14.75
N PRO A 152 14.85 -21.43 -15.43
CA PRO A 152 16.26 -21.06 -15.49
C PRO A 152 16.44 -19.78 -16.32
N TYR A 153 17.10 -18.79 -15.73
CA TYR A 153 17.52 -17.56 -16.41
C TYR A 153 19.02 -17.38 -16.30
N SER A 154 19.61 -16.69 -17.26
CA SER A 154 20.99 -16.23 -17.23
C SER A 154 21.14 -14.97 -16.37
N LYS A 155 22.39 -14.66 -15.98
CA LYS A 155 22.71 -13.42 -15.29
C LYS A 155 22.43 -12.21 -16.19
N GLU A 156 22.68 -12.36 -17.48
CA GLU A 156 22.45 -11.36 -18.51
C GLU A 156 20.97 -11.01 -18.59
N GLU A 157 20.08 -12.01 -18.65
CA GLU A 157 18.62 -11.78 -18.68
C GLU A 157 18.10 -11.09 -17.41
N LEU A 158 18.67 -11.42 -16.24
CA LEU A 158 18.34 -10.73 -14.99
C LEU A 158 18.73 -9.25 -15.04
N LEU A 159 19.96 -8.95 -15.48
CA LEU A 159 20.44 -7.57 -15.59
C LEU A 159 19.66 -6.76 -16.65
N GLU A 160 19.31 -7.38 -17.77
CA GLU A 160 18.46 -6.79 -18.79
C GLU A 160 17.06 -6.48 -18.25
N SER A 161 16.50 -7.38 -17.43
CA SER A 161 15.22 -7.18 -16.75
C SER A 161 15.27 -6.02 -15.76
N GLU A 162 16.32 -5.92 -14.93
CA GLU A 162 16.53 -4.77 -14.04
C GLU A 162 16.63 -3.46 -14.83
N LEU A 163 17.41 -3.44 -15.91
CA LEU A 163 17.57 -2.28 -16.77
C LEU A 163 16.26 -1.88 -17.45
N ALA A 164 15.44 -2.85 -17.86
CA ALA A 164 14.13 -2.60 -18.44
C ALA A 164 13.16 -1.97 -17.43
N VAL A 165 13.18 -2.42 -16.17
CA VAL A 165 12.41 -1.79 -15.08
C VAL A 165 12.86 -0.35 -14.85
N LEU A 166 14.17 -0.12 -14.74
CA LEU A 166 14.74 1.21 -14.54
C LEU A 166 14.37 2.16 -15.68
N LYS A 167 14.51 1.73 -16.94
CA LYS A 167 14.13 2.53 -18.11
C LYS A 167 12.65 2.83 -18.15
N ALA A 168 11.79 1.85 -17.88
CA ALA A 168 10.34 2.04 -17.84
C ALA A 168 9.91 3.10 -16.81
N LEU A 169 10.67 3.22 -15.72
CA LEU A 169 10.43 4.18 -14.64
C LEU A 169 11.27 5.46 -14.77
N ASN A 170 11.95 5.69 -15.90
CA ASN A 170 12.87 6.82 -16.07
C ASN A 170 13.87 6.97 -14.90
N PHE A 171 14.34 5.84 -14.36
CA PHE A 171 15.22 5.72 -13.20
C PHE A 171 14.67 6.29 -11.88
N GLN A 172 13.38 6.65 -11.82
CA GLN A 172 12.70 7.13 -10.61
C GLN A 172 12.23 5.95 -9.74
N VAL A 173 13.16 5.11 -9.28
CA VAL A 173 12.85 3.94 -8.43
C VAL A 173 12.81 4.26 -6.94
N ASN A 174 13.41 5.37 -6.51
CA ASN A 174 13.51 5.79 -5.11
C ASN A 174 12.39 6.78 -4.72
N LEU A 175 11.15 6.49 -5.12
CA LEU A 175 10.01 7.29 -4.68
C LEU A 175 9.55 6.86 -3.28
N PRO A 176 9.01 7.78 -2.45
CA PRO A 176 8.49 7.47 -1.13
C PRO A 176 7.39 6.41 -1.17
N THR A 177 7.46 5.45 -0.25
CA THR A 177 6.39 4.45 -0.04
C THR A 177 5.40 4.96 1.01
N PRO A 178 4.19 4.36 1.12
CA PRO A 178 3.25 4.69 2.18
C PRO A 178 3.85 4.66 3.60
N LEU A 179 4.85 3.80 3.85
CA LEU A 179 5.55 3.75 5.13
C LEU A 179 6.25 5.08 5.47
N ALA A 180 6.85 5.75 4.48
CA ALA A 180 7.54 7.03 4.69
C ALA A 180 6.57 8.13 5.15
N TYR A 181 5.34 8.14 4.60
CA TYR A 181 4.28 9.05 5.02
C TYR A 181 3.82 8.75 6.45
N VAL A 182 3.61 7.47 6.78
CA VAL A 182 3.25 7.03 8.14
C VAL A 182 4.31 7.46 9.15
N GLU A 183 5.58 7.18 8.89
CA GLU A 183 6.67 7.49 9.82
C GLU A 183 6.88 9.00 9.99
N THR A 184 6.79 9.77 8.90
CA THR A 184 6.88 11.24 8.95
C THR A 184 5.73 11.84 9.76
N LEU A 185 4.51 11.37 9.56
CA LEU A 185 3.35 11.86 10.32
C LEU A 185 3.42 11.45 11.80
N LEU A 186 3.93 10.26 12.12
CA LEU A 186 4.20 9.85 13.50
C LEU A 186 5.27 10.73 14.16
N GLU A 187 6.29 11.16 13.41
CA GLU A 187 7.31 12.10 13.87
C GLU A 187 6.69 13.45 14.23
N VAL A 188 5.83 14.00 13.35
CA VAL A 188 5.09 15.26 13.60
C VAL A 188 4.17 15.13 14.81
N LEU A 189 3.46 14.00 14.95
CA LEU A 189 2.60 13.75 16.12
C LEU A 189 3.41 13.66 17.43
N GLY A 190 4.58 13.01 17.38
CA GLY A 190 5.51 12.94 18.51
C GLY A 190 6.02 14.33 18.90
N TYR A 191 6.40 15.15 17.92
CA TYR A 191 6.82 16.53 18.15
C TYR A 191 5.71 17.39 18.77
N ASN A 192 4.46 17.23 18.29
CA ASN A 192 3.29 17.93 18.82
C ASN A 192 2.83 17.43 20.20
N GLY A 193 3.58 16.52 20.84
CA GLY A 193 3.29 16.03 22.18
C GLY A 193 2.05 15.15 22.27
N CYS A 194 1.68 14.45 21.18
CA CYS A 194 0.56 13.53 21.20
C CYS A 194 0.88 12.35 22.15
N LEU A 195 0.08 12.17 23.20
CA LEU A 195 0.33 11.25 24.33
C LEU A 195 0.09 9.76 24.02
N VAL A 196 0.26 9.34 22.77
CA VAL A 196 0.12 7.93 22.38
C VAL A 196 1.50 7.26 22.41
N PRO A 197 1.65 6.04 22.97
CA PRO A 197 2.91 5.31 22.92
C PRO A 197 3.31 5.01 21.47
N THR A 198 4.13 5.89 20.89
CA THR A 198 4.46 5.92 19.46
C THR A 198 5.11 4.64 18.96
N ASN A 199 5.84 3.92 19.81
CA ASN A 199 6.41 2.61 19.49
C ASN A 199 5.38 1.50 19.27
N GLN A 200 4.34 1.44 20.11
CA GLN A 200 3.27 0.46 19.94
C GLN A 200 2.41 0.85 18.75
N LEU A 201 2.13 2.16 18.62
CA LEU A 201 1.40 2.71 17.49
C LEU A 201 2.08 2.39 16.16
N HIS A 202 3.40 2.61 16.05
CA HIS A 202 4.18 2.33 14.83
C HIS A 202 4.12 0.85 14.41
N ARG A 203 4.29 -0.09 15.36
CA ARG A 203 4.17 -1.53 15.06
C ARG A 203 2.79 -1.88 14.51
N THR A 204 1.75 -1.24 15.03
CA THR A 204 0.38 -1.46 14.55
C THR A 204 0.16 -0.80 13.21
N CYS A 205 0.71 0.39 12.98
CA CYS A 205 0.69 1.03 11.67
C CYS A 205 1.33 0.12 10.61
N MET A 206 2.50 -0.49 10.91
CA MET A 206 3.14 -1.45 10.00
C MET A 206 2.25 -2.69 9.75
N THR A 207 1.62 -3.21 10.80
CA THR A 207 0.72 -4.37 10.69
C THR A 207 -0.51 -4.04 9.83
N LEU A 208 -1.13 -2.89 10.05
CA LEU A 208 -2.28 -2.45 9.25
C LEU A 208 -1.87 -2.09 7.82
N LEU A 209 -0.67 -1.54 7.62
CA LEU A 209 -0.14 -1.29 6.29
C LEU A 209 0.03 -2.62 5.53
N ASP A 210 0.49 -3.69 6.18
CA ASP A 210 0.53 -5.03 5.57
C ASP A 210 -0.85 -5.51 5.15
N VAL A 211 -1.85 -5.33 6.02
CA VAL A 211 -3.24 -5.67 5.69
C VAL A 211 -3.74 -4.84 4.51
N VAL A 212 -3.43 -3.55 4.44
CA VAL A 212 -3.82 -2.70 3.30
C VAL A 212 -3.17 -3.17 2.01
N TYR A 213 -1.90 -3.57 2.03
CA TYR A 213 -1.21 -4.11 0.86
C TYR A 213 -1.83 -5.45 0.41
N LEU A 214 -2.14 -6.35 1.35
CA LEU A 214 -2.72 -7.67 1.07
C LEU A 214 -4.20 -7.60 0.65
N LEU A 215 -4.96 -6.66 1.22
CA LEU A 215 -6.40 -6.48 1.00
C LEU A 215 -6.70 -5.17 0.27
N HIS A 216 -5.79 -4.72 -0.60
CA HIS A 216 -5.87 -3.45 -1.31
C HIS A 216 -7.20 -3.27 -2.05
N GLY A 217 -7.56 -4.22 -2.92
CA GLY A 217 -8.84 -4.19 -3.65
C GLY A 217 -10.06 -4.08 -2.72
N PRO A 218 -10.29 -5.03 -1.80
CA PRO A 218 -11.42 -5.00 -0.87
C PRO A 218 -11.53 -3.70 -0.05
N ILE A 219 -10.42 -3.20 0.49
CA ILE A 219 -10.41 -1.99 1.33
C ILE A 219 -10.78 -0.75 0.52
N TYR A 220 -10.16 -0.56 -0.64
CA TYR A 220 -10.45 0.59 -1.49
C TYR A 220 -11.85 0.50 -2.11
N ASP A 221 -12.34 -0.69 -2.42
CA ASP A 221 -13.73 -0.90 -2.84
C ASP A 221 -14.72 -0.54 -1.74
N SER A 222 -14.43 -0.91 -0.48
CA SER A 222 -15.24 -0.51 0.67
C SER A 222 -15.24 0.99 0.83
N LEU A 223 -14.08 1.64 0.76
CA LEU A 223 -13.94 3.09 0.86
C LEU A 223 -14.73 3.82 -0.24
N LEU A 224 -14.64 3.34 -1.48
CA LEU A 224 -15.42 3.85 -2.60
C LEU A 224 -16.93 3.77 -2.30
N ARG A 225 -17.45 2.59 -1.96
CA ARG A 225 -18.88 2.39 -1.68
C ARG A 225 -19.39 3.27 -0.56
N THR A 226 -18.59 3.44 0.51
CA THR A 226 -18.93 4.34 1.61
C THR A 226 -18.95 5.80 1.15
N SER A 227 -17.98 6.24 0.35
CA SER A 227 -17.89 7.64 -0.11
C SER A 227 -19.03 8.06 -1.05
N ILE A 228 -19.61 7.13 -1.80
CA ILE A 228 -20.70 7.40 -2.75
C ILE A 228 -22.09 7.04 -2.18
N GLU A 229 -22.14 6.55 -0.94
CA GLU A 229 -23.36 6.02 -0.28
C GLU A 229 -24.14 5.03 -1.17
N ASN A 230 -23.41 4.25 -1.98
CA ASN A 230 -24.00 3.35 -2.98
C ASN A 230 -23.19 2.04 -3.06
N SER A 231 -23.90 0.92 -3.06
CA SER A 231 -23.30 -0.42 -3.10
C SER A 231 -22.75 -0.81 -4.46
N THR A 232 -23.20 -0.15 -5.54
CA THR A 232 -22.77 -0.41 -6.93
C THR A 232 -22.22 0.86 -7.57
N PRO A 233 -20.90 1.08 -7.51
CA PRO A 233 -20.25 2.20 -8.20
C PRO A 233 -20.44 2.11 -9.72
N SER A 234 -20.61 3.26 -10.36
CA SER A 234 -20.56 3.37 -11.83
C SER A 234 -19.10 3.43 -12.32
N ARG A 235 -18.86 3.05 -13.58
CA ARG A 235 -17.52 3.15 -14.20
C ARG A 235 -16.89 4.54 -14.08
N LEU A 236 -17.69 5.60 -14.18
CA LEU A 236 -17.20 6.98 -14.04
C LEU A 236 -16.77 7.30 -12.60
N GLN A 237 -17.44 6.73 -11.61
CA GLN A 237 -17.05 6.86 -10.21
C GLN A 237 -15.78 6.06 -9.92
N GLU A 238 -15.67 4.84 -10.45
CA GLU A 238 -14.45 4.03 -10.36
C GLU A 238 -13.25 4.75 -10.97
N ALA A 239 -13.41 5.31 -12.18
CA ALA A 239 -12.36 6.06 -12.86
C ALA A 239 -11.91 7.30 -12.07
N LYS A 240 -12.85 8.05 -11.47
CA LYS A 240 -12.51 9.20 -10.62
C LYS A 240 -11.83 8.80 -9.31
N PHE A 241 -12.10 7.58 -8.82
CA PHE A 241 -11.56 7.08 -7.56
C PHE A 241 -10.14 6.54 -7.70
N VAL A 242 -9.63 6.35 -8.92
CA VAL A 242 -8.26 5.89 -9.15
C VAL A 242 -7.23 6.82 -8.49
N SER A 243 -7.46 8.13 -8.49
CA SER A 243 -6.55 9.09 -7.83
C SER A 243 -6.46 8.89 -6.31
N VAL A 244 -7.53 8.38 -5.67
CA VAL A 244 -7.54 8.06 -4.23
C VAL A 244 -6.63 6.89 -3.90
N LYS A 245 -6.41 5.96 -4.84
CA LYS A 245 -5.48 4.82 -4.67
C LYS A 245 -4.02 5.25 -4.62
N GLU A 246 -3.72 6.43 -5.14
CA GLU A 246 -2.38 7.04 -5.15
C GLU A 246 -2.22 8.15 -4.10
N ASP A 247 -3.25 8.41 -3.30
CA ASP A 247 -3.17 9.34 -2.17
C ASP A 247 -2.56 8.63 -0.94
N PHE A 248 -1.25 8.54 -0.92
CA PHE A 248 -0.48 7.97 0.19
C PHE A 248 -0.55 8.80 1.46
N MET A 249 -0.77 10.11 1.35
CA MET A 249 -1.05 10.96 2.52
C MET A 249 -2.36 10.54 3.19
N LEU A 250 -3.43 10.39 2.40
CA LEU A 250 -4.72 9.90 2.89
C LEU A 250 -4.64 8.48 3.46
N LEU A 251 -3.91 7.59 2.79
CA LEU A 251 -3.66 6.24 3.31
C LEU A 251 -2.93 6.29 4.66
N ALA A 252 -1.89 7.10 4.79
CA ALA A 252 -1.09 7.18 6.01
C ALA A 252 -1.90 7.72 7.21
N VAL A 253 -2.68 8.79 7.03
CA VAL A 253 -3.57 9.29 8.09
C VAL A 253 -4.65 8.26 8.45
N GLY A 254 -5.17 7.51 7.48
CA GLY A 254 -6.13 6.43 7.70
C GLY A 254 -5.54 5.28 8.53
N ILE A 255 -4.30 4.87 8.23
CA ILE A 255 -3.56 3.86 8.98
C ILE A 255 -3.27 4.32 10.42
N ILE A 256 -2.81 5.56 10.60
CA ILE A 256 -2.52 6.09 11.94
C ILE A 256 -3.80 6.19 12.76
N ALA A 257 -4.90 6.67 12.17
CA ALA A 257 -6.20 6.73 12.84
C ALA A 257 -6.72 5.34 13.20
N ALA A 258 -6.64 4.36 12.30
CA ALA A 258 -7.04 2.98 12.57
C ALA A 258 -6.17 2.34 13.67
N SER A 259 -4.86 2.56 13.64
CA SER A 259 -3.92 2.04 14.64
C SER A 259 -4.16 2.67 16.02
N THR A 260 -4.47 3.97 16.04
CA THR A 260 -4.85 4.68 17.27
C THR A 260 -6.16 4.12 17.83
N PHE A 261 -7.14 3.83 16.98
CA PHE A 261 -8.40 3.21 17.41
C PHE A 261 -8.17 1.85 18.09
N VAL A 262 -7.25 1.04 17.55
CA VAL A 262 -6.93 -0.29 18.11
C VAL A 262 -6.21 -0.20 19.47
N HIS A 263 -5.31 0.76 19.67
CA HIS A 263 -4.44 0.81 20.86
C HIS A 263 -4.79 1.86 21.92
N ALA A 264 -5.41 2.96 21.51
CA ALA A 264 -5.66 4.12 22.34
C ALA A 264 -6.94 4.82 21.88
N GLN A 265 -8.07 4.11 21.92
CA GLN A 265 -9.37 4.61 21.46
C GLN A 265 -9.74 5.96 22.10
N GLU A 266 -9.36 6.18 23.36
CA GLU A 266 -9.58 7.44 24.09
C GLU A 266 -8.87 8.64 23.44
N SER A 267 -7.72 8.42 22.80
CA SER A 267 -6.93 9.44 22.11
C SER A 267 -7.29 9.60 20.63
N TRP A 268 -8.21 8.78 20.10
CA TRP A 268 -8.51 8.73 18.66
C TRP A 268 -9.00 10.08 18.12
N SER A 269 -9.92 10.75 18.82
CA SER A 269 -10.45 12.05 18.41
C SER A 269 -9.36 13.14 18.39
N GLN A 270 -8.45 13.12 19.37
CA GLN A 270 -7.32 14.05 19.41
C GLN A 270 -6.36 13.82 18.24
N VAL A 271 -5.99 12.55 17.99
CA VAL A 271 -5.14 12.19 16.84
C VAL A 271 -5.79 12.60 15.53
N LEU A 272 -7.10 12.35 15.37
CA LEU A 272 -7.85 12.76 14.18
C LEU A 272 -7.76 14.28 13.95
N GLY A 273 -7.92 15.08 15.02
CA GLY A 273 -7.78 16.54 14.96
C GLY A 273 -6.37 17.00 14.60
N HIS A 274 -5.33 16.34 15.14
CA HIS A 274 -3.95 16.65 14.80
C HIS A 274 -3.64 16.30 13.33
N LEU A 275 -4.04 15.11 12.87
CA LEU A 275 -3.83 14.68 11.48
C LEU A 275 -4.55 15.61 10.49
N HIS A 276 -5.77 16.03 10.81
CA HIS A 276 -6.49 17.05 10.06
C HIS A 276 -5.71 18.37 10.01
N GLY A 277 -5.22 18.86 11.16
CA GLY A 277 -4.44 20.10 11.23
C GLY A 277 -3.12 20.05 10.46
N ILE A 278 -2.46 18.89 10.41
CA ILE A 278 -1.19 18.69 9.71
C ILE A 278 -1.38 18.61 8.19
N THR A 279 -2.39 17.86 7.74
CA THR A 279 -2.53 17.45 6.33
C THR A 279 -3.62 18.21 5.57
N GLY A 280 -4.55 18.87 6.26
CA GLY A 280 -5.73 19.48 5.67
C GLY A 280 -6.82 18.49 5.23
N ILE A 281 -6.60 17.17 5.38
CA ILE A 281 -7.58 16.14 5.06
C ILE A 281 -8.72 16.19 6.07
N SER A 282 -9.97 16.13 5.63
CA SER A 282 -11.12 16.28 6.53
C SER A 282 -11.20 15.12 7.53
N PRO A 283 -11.63 15.38 8.78
CA PRO A 283 -11.81 14.32 9.78
C PRO A 283 -12.72 13.18 9.30
N GLU A 284 -13.73 13.49 8.49
CA GLU A 284 -14.66 12.52 7.92
C GLU A 284 -13.96 11.58 6.93
N SER A 285 -13.09 12.11 6.06
CA SER A 285 -12.31 11.29 5.12
C SER A 285 -11.30 10.41 5.84
N ILE A 286 -10.61 10.94 6.85
CA ILE A 286 -9.66 10.16 7.67
C ILE A 286 -10.43 9.04 8.40
N ALA A 287 -11.57 9.36 9.01
CA ALA A 287 -12.41 8.39 9.70
C ALA A 287 -12.92 7.31 8.74
N ALA A 288 -13.46 7.69 7.58
CA ALA A 288 -13.97 6.76 6.57
C ALA A 288 -12.91 5.75 6.11
N PHE A 289 -11.69 6.21 5.84
CA PHE A 289 -10.59 5.30 5.49
C PHE A 289 -10.22 4.40 6.67
N SER A 290 -10.08 4.96 7.88
CA SER A 290 -9.76 4.17 9.06
C SER A 290 -10.77 3.05 9.31
N TYR A 291 -12.06 3.33 9.13
CA TYR A 291 -13.13 2.33 9.26
C TYR A 291 -13.08 1.28 8.15
N ALA A 292 -12.76 1.65 6.91
CA ALA A 292 -12.57 0.69 5.83
C ALA A 292 -11.45 -0.30 6.17
N ILE A 293 -10.31 0.18 6.67
CA ILE A 293 -9.19 -0.67 7.12
C ILE A 293 -9.63 -1.61 8.25
N LEU A 294 -10.26 -1.07 9.29
CA LEU A 294 -10.68 -1.83 10.47
C LEU A 294 -11.70 -2.91 10.13
N THR A 295 -12.66 -2.61 9.24
CA THR A 295 -13.70 -3.55 8.80
C THR A 295 -13.10 -4.81 8.17
N HIS A 296 -12.01 -4.65 7.42
CA HIS A 296 -11.29 -5.76 6.79
C HIS A 296 -10.24 -6.42 7.69
N THR A 297 -9.89 -5.80 8.83
CA THR A 297 -8.89 -6.32 9.77
C THR A 297 -9.51 -7.14 10.91
N VAL A 298 -10.61 -6.65 11.51
CA VAL A 298 -11.19 -7.24 12.74
C VAL A 298 -12.15 -8.40 12.43
N GLY A 299 -12.44 -8.67 11.16
CA GLY A 299 -13.50 -9.59 10.75
C GLY A 299 -14.87 -9.01 11.10
N THR A 300 -15.89 -9.33 10.30
CA THR A 300 -17.27 -8.92 10.57
C THR A 300 -17.82 -9.65 11.79
N SER A 301 -17.42 -9.22 12.98
CA SER A 301 -18.31 -9.28 14.14
C SER A 301 -19.29 -8.13 13.95
N THR A 302 -20.26 -8.30 13.05
CA THR A 302 -21.44 -7.43 13.03
C THR A 302 -21.99 -7.39 14.45
N PRO A 303 -22.06 -6.22 15.12
CA PRO A 303 -22.86 -6.13 16.31
C PRO A 303 -24.30 -6.41 15.86
N GLU A 304 -24.85 -7.55 16.29
CA GLU A 304 -26.29 -7.77 16.19
C GLU A 304 -26.97 -6.51 16.73
N LYS A 305 -27.80 -5.89 15.88
CA LYS A 305 -28.79 -4.93 16.35
C LYS A 305 -29.57 -5.65 17.45
N ARG A 306 -29.31 -5.31 18.72
CA ARG A 306 -30.22 -5.63 19.81
C ARG A 306 -31.54 -4.96 19.47
N GLN A 307 -32.46 -5.71 18.87
CA GLN A 307 -33.85 -5.32 18.84
C GLN A 307 -34.30 -5.21 20.31
N PRO A 308 -35.00 -4.12 20.69
CA PRO A 308 -35.61 -4.06 22.01
C PRO A 308 -36.63 -5.18 22.11
N SER A 309 -36.45 -6.05 23.10
CA SER A 309 -37.43 -7.08 23.46
C SER A 309 -38.77 -6.42 23.81
N PRO A 310 -39.91 -6.98 23.33
CA PRO A 310 -41.21 -6.43 23.68
C PRO A 310 -41.49 -6.63 25.18
N PRO A 311 -42.28 -5.74 25.80
CA PRO A 311 -42.60 -5.84 27.22
C PRO A 311 -43.41 -7.11 27.50
N ASN A 312 -42.93 -7.92 28.45
CA ASN A 312 -43.66 -9.07 28.98
C ASN A 312 -44.98 -8.59 29.61
N LEU A 313 -46.10 -8.90 28.94
CA LEU A 313 -47.43 -8.89 29.53
C LEU A 313 -47.52 -10.04 30.54
N THR A 314 -47.32 -9.72 31.81
CA THR A 314 -47.74 -10.58 32.92
C THR A 314 -49.26 -10.54 33.02
N ALA A 315 -49.93 -11.62 32.59
CA ALA A 315 -51.30 -11.91 32.99
C ALA A 315 -51.29 -12.59 34.38
N PRO A 316 -52.14 -12.17 35.34
CA PRO A 316 -52.26 -12.87 36.61
C PRO A 316 -53.17 -14.10 36.43
N ALA A 317 -52.66 -15.27 36.83
CA ALA A 317 -53.46 -16.46 37.01
C ALA A 317 -54.18 -16.39 38.37
N THR A 318 -55.49 -16.61 38.30
CA THR A 318 -56.44 -16.79 39.38
C THR A 318 -56.06 -17.91 40.35
N ARG A 319 -56.11 -17.62 41.66
CA ARG A 319 -56.84 -18.37 42.69
C ARG A 319 -56.97 -17.56 43.96
#